data_AF-A0A7S0FEK7-F1
#
_entry.id   AF-A0A7S0FEK7-F1
#
_cell.length_a   1.000
_cell.length_b   1.000
_cell.length_c   1.000
_cell.angle_alpha   90.00
_cell.angle_beta   90.00
_cell.angle_gamma   90.00
#
_symmetry.space_group_name_H-M   'P 1'
#
loop_
_entity.id
_entity.type
_entity.pdbx_description
1 polymer ?
#
loop_
_entity_poly.entity_id
_entity_poly.type
_entity_poly.pdbx_seq_one_letter_code
_entity_poly.pdbx_strand_id
1 'polypeptide(L)'
;ELTGAQVLSVLQNGVSQYPRLEGRFLQLSGVTFAFDASRGPGERLDEASVRIGGKALEATERYRVCTLNYLRSGKDGFDALRGAMCLADGEQAGILPTLVREYLMSISALNGLTDTAPVYRVKRAATRIDMSSLALIGDGPSPLQRYGIRPEVDGRIRCLNAPAPAG
;
A
#
# COMPACT_ATOMS: atom_id res chain seq x y z
N GLU A 1 -12.57 1.60 -9.28
CA GLU A 1 -11.79 1.77 -10.51
C GLU A 1 -11.68 3.26 -10.80
N LEU A 2 -10.49 3.71 -11.19
CA LEU A 2 -10.17 5.11 -11.43
C LEU A 2 -9.52 5.27 -12.80
N THR A 3 -9.67 6.42 -13.44
CA THR A 3 -8.79 6.82 -14.55
C THR A 3 -7.42 7.21 -14.02
N GLY A 4 -6.39 7.21 -14.88
CA GLY A 4 -5.07 7.72 -14.51
C GLY A 4 -5.11 9.14 -13.97
N ALA A 5 -5.91 10.03 -14.59
CA ALA A 5 -6.12 11.39 -14.10
C ALA A 5 -6.69 11.44 -12.67
N GLN A 6 -7.64 10.56 -12.33
CA GLN A 6 -8.16 10.46 -10.97
C GLN A 6 -7.10 9.96 -9.99
N VAL A 7 -6.24 9.02 -10.40
CA VAL A 7 -5.11 8.57 -9.58
C VAL A 7 -4.13 9.71 -9.31
N LEU A 8 -3.79 10.52 -10.32
CA LEU A 8 -2.94 11.70 -10.14
C LEU A 8 -3.54 12.67 -9.12
N SER A 9 -4.84 12.99 -9.23
CA SER A 9 -5.54 13.84 -8.25
C SER A 9 -5.48 13.27 -6.83
N VAL A 10 -5.60 11.95 -6.66
CA VAL A 10 -5.48 11.28 -5.35
C VAL A 10 -4.07 11.45 -4.79
N LEU A 11 -3.03 11.17 -5.60
CA LEU A 11 -1.64 11.29 -5.16
C LEU A 11 -1.27 12.75 -4.83
N GLN A 12 -1.73 13.70 -5.65
CA GLN A 12 -1.53 15.13 -5.44
C GLN A 12 -2.17 15.60 -4.13
N ASN A 13 -3.39 15.15 -3.82
CA ASN A 13 -4.02 15.45 -2.54
C ASN A 13 -3.22 14.88 -1.37
N GLY A 14 -2.75 13.63 -1.49
CA GLY A 14 -1.99 12.92 -0.45
C GLY A 14 -0.76 13.67 0.07
N VAL A 15 -0.06 14.42 -0.80
CA VAL A 15 1.16 15.16 -0.43
C VAL A 15 0.95 16.66 -0.18
N SER A 16 -0.26 17.18 -0.36
CA SER A 16 -0.48 18.63 -0.46
C SER A 16 -0.34 19.42 0.86
N GLN A 17 -0.27 18.78 2.02
CA GLN A 17 -0.01 19.42 3.32
C GLN A 17 1.18 18.78 4.03
N TYR A 18 1.95 17.93 3.33
CA TYR A 18 3.25 17.51 3.83
C TYR A 18 4.06 18.77 4.27
N PRO A 19 4.72 18.77 5.44
CA PRO A 19 4.99 17.64 6.34
C PRO A 19 4.00 17.48 7.51
N ARG A 20 2.81 18.09 7.47
CA ARG A 20 1.83 17.94 8.56
C ARG A 20 1.46 16.47 8.76
N LEU A 21 1.43 16.05 10.03
CA LEU A 21 1.10 14.68 10.45
C LEU A 21 -0.42 14.44 10.49
N GLU A 22 -1.10 14.80 9.42
CA GLU A 22 -2.55 14.58 9.25
C GLU A 22 -2.81 13.27 8.50
N GLY A 23 -4.00 12.68 8.67
CA GLY A 23 -4.37 11.35 8.15
C GLY A 23 -4.37 11.20 6.62
N ARG A 24 -4.09 12.28 5.89
CA ARG A 24 -4.13 12.34 4.43
C ARG A 24 -2.90 11.78 3.73
N PHE A 25 -1.76 11.73 4.40
CA PHE A 25 -0.55 11.20 3.79
C PHE A 25 -0.69 9.68 3.59
N LEU A 26 -0.77 9.26 2.32
CA LEU A 26 -1.13 7.88 1.97
C LEU A 26 0.03 6.90 2.19
N GLN A 27 -0.29 5.78 2.82
CA GLN A 27 0.52 4.55 2.71
C GLN A 27 0.11 3.83 1.43
N LEU A 28 1.08 3.46 0.59
CA LEU A 28 0.82 2.95 -0.76
C LEU A 28 1.53 1.63 -1.04
N SER A 29 0.92 0.85 -1.93
CA SER A 29 1.52 -0.36 -2.49
C SER A 29 1.30 -0.44 -4.00
N GLY A 30 2.27 -0.99 -4.72
CA GLY A 30 2.25 -1.11 -6.17
C GLY A 30 2.38 0.23 -6.93
N VAL A 31 2.62 1.34 -6.23
CA VAL A 31 2.79 2.69 -6.78
C VAL A 31 4.11 3.28 -6.31
N THR A 32 4.82 3.94 -7.22
CA THR A 32 5.98 4.78 -6.89
C THR A 32 5.81 6.18 -7.49
N PHE A 33 6.17 7.23 -6.78
CA PHE A 33 6.20 8.60 -7.30
C PHE A 33 7.15 9.50 -6.51
N ALA A 34 7.39 10.69 -7.05
CA ALA A 34 8.13 11.77 -6.42
C ALA A 34 7.27 13.04 -6.32
N PHE A 35 7.59 13.88 -5.34
CA PHE A 35 6.95 15.17 -5.16
C PHE A 35 7.93 16.22 -4.64
N ASP A 36 7.62 17.49 -4.90
CA ASP A 36 8.37 18.65 -4.42
C ASP A 36 7.58 19.35 -3.31
N ALA A 37 8.10 19.33 -2.08
CA ALA A 37 7.46 19.93 -0.91
C ALA A 37 7.53 21.47 -0.88
N SER A 38 8.40 22.09 -1.69
CA SER A 38 8.56 23.54 -1.78
C SER A 38 7.47 24.19 -2.63
N ARG A 39 6.83 23.40 -3.49
CA ARG A 39 5.70 23.86 -4.30
C ARG A 39 4.42 24.02 -3.48
N GLY A 40 3.52 24.85 -4.02
CA GLY A 40 2.20 25.09 -3.44
C GLY A 40 1.36 23.80 -3.34
N PRO A 41 0.46 23.69 -2.35
CA PRO A 41 -0.53 22.61 -2.30
C PRO A 41 -1.27 22.50 -3.64
N GLY A 42 -1.33 21.29 -4.22
CA GLY A 42 -1.97 21.07 -5.52
C GLY A 42 -1.00 21.00 -6.71
N GLU A 43 0.25 21.43 -6.54
CA GLU A 43 1.27 21.43 -7.62
C GLU A 43 2.53 20.64 -7.26
N ARG A 44 2.47 19.90 -6.16
CA ARG A 44 3.63 19.20 -5.58
C ARG A 44 4.01 17.92 -6.31
N LEU A 45 3.05 17.22 -6.91
CA LEU A 45 3.28 15.92 -7.53
C LEU A 45 4.13 16.10 -8.80
N ASP A 46 5.19 15.30 -8.93
CA ASP A 46 5.84 15.13 -10.23
C ASP A 46 5.11 14.01 -10.99
N GLU A 47 4.13 14.38 -11.82
CA GLU A 47 3.29 13.41 -12.54
C GLU A 47 4.10 12.46 -13.42
N ALA A 48 5.21 12.93 -14.02
CA ALA A 48 6.07 12.13 -14.88
C ALA A 48 6.82 11.02 -14.11
N SER A 49 6.95 11.17 -12.79
CA SER A 49 7.57 10.16 -11.92
C SER A 49 6.63 9.02 -11.52
N VAL A 50 5.32 9.16 -11.77
CA VAL A 50 4.32 8.22 -11.26
C VAL A 50 4.37 6.92 -12.05
N ARG A 51 4.56 5.81 -11.32
CA ARG A 51 4.54 4.46 -11.89
C ARG A 51 3.62 3.56 -11.09
N ILE A 52 2.89 2.69 -11.81
CA ILE A 52 2.02 1.66 -11.25
C ILE A 52 2.53 0.30 -11.74
N GLY A 53 2.90 -0.58 -10.81
CA GLY A 53 3.53 -1.87 -11.15
C GLY A 53 4.79 -1.73 -12.01
N GLY A 54 5.55 -0.65 -11.80
CA GLY A 54 6.78 -0.33 -12.55
C GLY A 54 6.58 0.38 -13.90
N LYS A 55 5.34 0.45 -14.41
CA LYS A 55 5.01 1.12 -15.68
C LYS A 55 4.59 2.57 -15.43
N ALA A 56 4.90 3.47 -16.37
CA ALA A 56 4.43 4.85 -16.31
C ALA A 56 2.89 4.90 -16.25
N LEU A 57 2.37 5.86 -15.50
CA LEU A 57 0.93 6.10 -15.45
C LEU A 57 0.47 6.79 -16.73
N GLU A 58 -0.64 6.30 -17.29
CA GLU A 58 -1.30 6.87 -18.45
C GLU A 58 -2.64 7.47 -18.03
N ALA A 59 -2.86 8.76 -18.33
CA ALA A 59 -3.99 9.51 -17.78
C ALA A 59 -5.37 8.95 -18.19
N THR A 60 -5.46 8.36 -19.38
CA THR A 60 -6.71 7.81 -19.95
C THR A 60 -6.96 6.36 -19.60
N GLU A 61 -5.93 5.64 -19.12
CA GLU A 61 -6.05 4.24 -18.74
C GLU A 61 -6.82 4.07 -17.43
N ARG A 62 -7.38 2.86 -17.22
CA ARG A 62 -8.15 2.52 -16.02
C ARG A 62 -7.36 1.64 -15.07
N TYR A 63 -7.40 2.02 -13.80
CA TYR A 63 -6.67 1.39 -12.72
C TYR A 63 -7.61 0.88 -11.63
N ARG A 64 -7.35 -0.35 -11.19
CA ARG A 64 -8.02 -0.95 -10.03
C ARG A 64 -7.28 -0.53 -8.77
N VAL A 65 -8.01 0.11 -7.86
CA VAL A 65 -7.48 0.63 -6.61
C VAL A 65 -8.31 0.07 -5.46
N CYS A 66 -7.63 -0.43 -4.43
CA CYS A 66 -8.25 -0.80 -3.16
C CYS A 66 -8.01 0.35 -2.16
N THR A 67 -9.06 0.77 -1.46
CA THR A 67 -8.99 1.88 -0.50
C THR A 67 -10.06 1.71 0.59
N LEU A 68 -9.95 2.51 1.65
CA LEU A 68 -10.94 2.54 2.72
C LEU A 68 -12.21 3.27 2.29
N ASN A 69 -13.36 2.84 2.80
CA ASN A 69 -14.64 3.51 2.51
C ASN A 69 -14.67 4.99 2.96
N TYR A 70 -13.89 5.32 4.00
CA TYR A 70 -13.66 6.69 4.46
C TYR A 70 -13.12 7.59 3.34
N LEU A 71 -12.03 7.17 2.68
CA LEU A 71 -11.43 7.92 1.57
C LEU A 71 -12.33 7.90 0.33
N ARG A 72 -12.97 6.75 0.03
CA ARG A 72 -13.95 6.63 -1.07
C ARG A 72 -15.10 7.63 -0.95
N SER A 73 -15.50 7.95 0.27
CA SER A 73 -16.56 8.92 0.56
C SER A 73 -16.09 10.38 0.45
N GLY A 74 -14.86 10.62 -0.03
CA GLY A 74 -14.27 11.95 -0.24
C GLY A 74 -13.74 12.61 1.03
N LYS A 75 -13.55 11.86 2.12
CA LYS A 75 -12.94 12.40 3.34
C LYS A 75 -11.46 12.73 3.10
N ASP A 76 -10.87 13.59 3.93
CA ASP A 76 -9.51 14.12 3.77
C ASP A 76 -9.21 14.74 2.39
N GLY A 77 -10.23 15.29 1.72
CA GLY A 77 -10.08 15.92 0.40
C GLY A 77 -9.89 14.95 -0.76
N PHE A 78 -10.15 13.65 -0.56
CA PHE A 78 -10.08 12.65 -1.63
C PHE A 78 -11.35 12.61 -2.50
N ASP A 79 -11.85 13.77 -2.89
CA ASP A 79 -13.08 13.91 -3.68
C ASP A 79 -13.02 13.22 -5.05
N ALA A 80 -11.81 13.05 -5.61
CA ALA A 80 -11.57 12.28 -6.83
C ALA A 80 -12.01 10.81 -6.72
N LEU A 81 -12.14 10.26 -5.50
CA LEU A 81 -12.65 8.91 -5.27
C LEU A 81 -14.19 8.85 -5.21
N ARG A 82 -14.86 10.00 -5.01
CA ARG A 82 -16.31 10.05 -4.88
C ARG A 82 -16.96 9.74 -6.23
N GLY A 83 -17.95 8.84 -6.23
CA GLY A 83 -18.63 8.43 -7.45
C GLY A 83 -17.81 7.55 -8.40
N ALA A 84 -16.56 7.19 -8.03
CA ALA A 84 -15.78 6.22 -8.78
C ALA A 84 -16.47 4.85 -8.78
N MET A 85 -16.34 4.11 -9.89
CA MET A 85 -16.95 2.80 -10.05
C MET A 85 -16.45 1.84 -8.96
N CYS A 86 -17.37 1.29 -8.17
CA CYS A 86 -17.07 0.33 -7.12
C CYS A 86 -17.08 -1.08 -7.72
N LEU A 87 -15.92 -1.74 -7.74
CA LEU A 87 -15.79 -3.11 -8.25
C LEU A 87 -16.12 -4.15 -7.16
N ALA A 88 -15.78 -3.84 -5.92
CA ALA A 88 -16.14 -4.61 -4.74
C ALA A 88 -16.30 -3.64 -3.57
N ASP A 89 -17.40 -3.76 -2.82
CA ASP A 89 -17.68 -2.91 -1.66
C ASP A 89 -17.14 -3.51 -0.35
N GLY A 90 -17.45 -2.87 0.78
CA GLY A 90 -16.98 -3.31 2.10
C GLY A 90 -17.51 -4.67 2.54
N GLU A 91 -18.69 -5.10 2.04
CA GLU A 91 -19.24 -6.41 2.34
C GLU A 91 -18.44 -7.51 1.61
N GLN A 92 -18.05 -7.22 0.36
CA GLN A 92 -17.30 -8.15 -0.48
C GLN A 92 -15.80 -8.17 -0.18
N ALA A 93 -15.20 -7.01 0.14
CA ALA A 93 -13.77 -6.87 0.40
C ALA A 93 -13.38 -7.38 1.80
N GLY A 94 -14.33 -7.41 2.73
CA GLY A 94 -14.11 -7.81 4.12
C GLY A 94 -13.62 -6.69 5.02
N ILE A 95 -13.62 -6.97 6.32
CA ILE A 95 -13.29 -6.02 7.38
C ILE A 95 -11.76 -5.93 7.54
N LEU A 96 -11.19 -4.73 7.44
CA LEU A 96 -9.73 -4.52 7.50
C LEU A 96 -9.04 -5.19 8.70
N PRO A 97 -9.49 -4.99 9.96
CA PRO A 97 -8.94 -5.72 11.11
C PRO A 97 -8.91 -7.24 10.95
N THR A 98 -9.94 -7.81 10.32
CA THR A 98 -10.02 -9.25 10.04
C THR A 98 -9.00 -9.65 8.98
N LEU A 99 -8.86 -8.88 7.90
CA LEU A 99 -7.85 -9.13 6.86
C LEU A 99 -6.42 -9.08 7.41
N VAL A 100 -6.10 -8.09 8.25
CA VAL A 100 -4.80 -7.97 8.91
C VAL A 100 -4.56 -9.17 9.84
N ARG A 101 -5.56 -9.55 10.63
CA ARG A 101 -5.48 -10.74 11.49
C ARG A 101 -5.27 -12.02 10.67
N GLU A 102 -6.02 -12.21 9.58
CA GLU A 102 -5.86 -13.37 8.70
C GLU A 102 -4.46 -13.41 8.07
N TYR A 103 -3.92 -12.26 7.67
CA TYR A 103 -2.56 -12.17 7.14
C TYR A 103 -1.52 -12.59 8.18
N LEU A 104 -1.59 -12.05 9.40
CA LEU A 104 -0.67 -12.42 10.50
C LEU A 104 -0.80 -13.90 10.89
N MET A 105 -2.02 -14.43 10.98
CA MET A 105 -2.26 -15.85 11.26
C MET A 105 -1.73 -16.75 10.15
N SER A 106 -1.76 -16.30 8.90
CA SER A 106 -1.20 -17.04 7.76
C SER A 106 0.32 -17.15 7.87
N ILE A 107 1.01 -16.12 8.38
CA ILE A 107 2.46 -16.19 8.70
C ILE A 107 2.71 -17.19 9.82
N SER A 108 1.92 -17.19 10.90
CA SER A 108 2.04 -18.19 11.98
C SER A 108 1.84 -19.62 11.47
N ALA A 109 0.90 -19.83 10.54
CA ALA A 109 0.69 -21.11 9.89
C ALA A 109 1.88 -21.53 9.02
N LEU A 110 2.46 -20.61 8.24
CA LEU A 110 3.68 -20.85 7.45
C LEU A 110 4.88 -21.23 8.34
N ASN A 111 4.93 -20.69 9.56
CA ASN A 111 5.97 -20.97 10.54
C ASN A 111 5.72 -22.23 11.39
N GLY A 112 4.60 -22.92 11.20
CA GLY A 112 4.23 -24.08 12.01
C GLY A 112 3.91 -23.74 13.48
N LEU A 113 3.64 -22.48 13.80
CA LEU A 113 3.37 -21.98 15.16
C LEU A 113 1.90 -22.13 15.59
N THR A 114 1.15 -23.00 14.92
CA THR A 114 -0.25 -23.27 15.24
C THR A 114 -0.38 -24.74 15.59
N ASP A 115 -0.87 -25.03 16.80
CA ASP A 115 -0.88 -26.35 17.46
C ASP A 115 -1.54 -27.49 16.66
N THR A 116 -2.25 -27.17 15.58
CA THR A 116 -3.02 -28.12 14.77
C THR A 116 -3.04 -27.75 13.27
N ALA A 117 -1.97 -27.20 12.67
CA ALA A 117 -2.03 -26.89 11.24
C ALA A 117 -1.90 -28.15 10.36
N PRO A 118 -2.99 -28.68 9.74
CA PRO A 118 -2.84 -29.63 8.66
C PRO A 118 -2.11 -28.99 7.49
N VAL A 119 -1.40 -29.80 6.70
CA VAL A 119 -0.69 -29.39 5.46
C VAL A 119 -1.56 -28.52 4.56
N TYR A 120 -2.87 -28.77 4.51
CA TYR A 120 -3.85 -27.96 3.78
C TYR A 120 -3.88 -26.49 4.22
N ARG A 121 -3.83 -26.19 5.52
CA ARG A 121 -3.85 -24.81 6.04
C ARG A 121 -2.58 -24.06 5.64
N VAL A 122 -1.42 -24.73 5.70
CA VAL A 122 -0.13 -24.17 5.26
C VAL A 122 -0.14 -23.88 3.76
N LYS A 123 -0.60 -24.85 2.94
CA LYS A 123 -0.75 -24.65 1.48
C LYS A 123 -1.67 -23.47 1.16
N ARG A 124 -2.79 -23.34 1.87
CA ARG A 124 -3.75 -22.24 1.68
C ARG A 124 -3.20 -20.89 2.14
N ALA A 125 -2.41 -20.85 3.22
CA ALA A 125 -1.70 -19.65 3.64
C ALA A 125 -0.68 -19.20 2.57
N ALA A 126 0.11 -20.15 2.04
CA ALA A 126 1.09 -19.89 0.99
C ALA A 126 0.46 -19.34 -0.30
N THR A 127 -0.77 -19.75 -0.64
CA THR A 127 -1.48 -19.20 -1.83
C THR A 127 -2.00 -17.78 -1.65
N ARG A 128 -2.09 -17.27 -0.42
CA ARG A 128 -2.69 -15.96 -0.11
C ARG A 128 -1.66 -14.89 0.16
N ILE A 129 -0.45 -15.27 0.58
CA ILE A 129 0.63 -14.34 0.88
C ILE A 129 1.59 -14.30 -0.29
N ASP A 130 1.93 -13.09 -0.72
CA ASP A 130 3.10 -12.88 -1.56
C ASP A 130 4.37 -13.18 -0.75
N MET A 131 4.98 -14.33 -1.02
CA MET A 131 6.18 -14.77 -0.29
C MET A 131 7.38 -13.83 -0.48
N SER A 132 7.41 -13.02 -1.55
CA SER A 132 8.46 -12.01 -1.76
C SER A 132 8.37 -10.83 -0.79
N SER A 133 7.19 -10.61 -0.20
CA SER A 133 6.97 -9.58 0.84
C SER A 133 7.43 -10.01 2.23
N LEU A 134 7.74 -11.29 2.43
CA LEU A 134 8.21 -11.85 3.69
C LEU A 134 9.72 -12.04 3.67
N ALA A 135 10.35 -11.96 4.84
CA ALA A 135 11.75 -12.32 5.01
C ALA A 135 11.90 -13.59 5.83
N LEU A 136 12.99 -14.32 5.55
CA LEU A 136 13.51 -15.31 6.48
C LEU A 136 14.22 -14.57 7.63
N ILE A 137 13.74 -14.82 8.84
CA ILE A 137 14.24 -14.29 10.10
C ILE A 137 14.95 -15.44 10.84
N GLY A 138 16.11 -15.13 11.42
CA GLY A 138 16.97 -16.07 12.13
C GLY A 138 18.29 -16.30 11.38
N ASP A 139 19.38 -16.34 12.14
CA ASP A 139 20.76 -16.58 11.68
C ASP A 139 21.16 -18.07 11.71
N GLY A 140 20.30 -18.93 12.26
CA GLY A 140 20.49 -20.39 12.28
C GLY A 140 20.26 -21.09 10.94
N PRO A 141 20.58 -22.40 10.83
CA PRO A 141 20.31 -23.21 9.65
C PRO A 141 18.81 -23.22 9.28
N SER A 142 18.49 -23.51 8.01
CA SER A 142 17.14 -23.44 7.42
C SER A 142 15.98 -23.99 8.28
N PRO A 143 16.12 -25.07 9.10
CA PRO A 143 15.02 -25.53 9.96
C PRO A 143 14.64 -24.55 11.09
N LEU A 144 15.57 -23.69 11.51
CA LEU A 144 15.39 -22.69 12.57
C LEU A 144 14.94 -21.33 12.04
N GLN A 145 15.11 -21.08 10.74
CA GLN A 145 14.63 -19.86 10.10
C GLN A 145 13.09 -19.85 10.02
N ARG A 146 12.51 -18.66 10.11
CA ARG A 146 11.06 -18.42 10.10
C ARG A 146 10.71 -17.28 9.16
N TYR A 147 9.51 -17.30 8.59
CA TYR A 147 8.99 -16.15 7.86
C TYR A 147 8.57 -15.05 8.83
N GLY A 148 8.85 -13.80 8.49
CA GLY A 148 8.27 -12.66 9.17
C GLY A 148 8.14 -11.44 8.26
N ILE A 149 7.48 -10.42 8.79
CA ILE A 149 7.28 -9.16 8.08
C ILE A 149 8.60 -8.39 8.06
N ARG A 150 9.02 -7.94 6.89
CA ARG A 150 10.21 -7.11 6.70
C ARG A 150 9.80 -5.74 6.17
N PRO A 151 9.47 -4.79 7.05
CA PRO A 151 9.22 -3.42 6.63
C PRO A 151 10.56 -2.83 6.15
N GLU A 152 10.58 -2.32 4.93
CA GLU A 152 11.74 -1.63 4.37
C GLU A 152 11.32 -0.23 3.90
N VAL A 153 12.27 0.70 3.95
CA VAL A 153 12.14 1.97 3.24
C VAL A 153 12.51 1.71 1.79
N ASP A 154 11.55 1.29 0.98
CA ASP A 154 11.76 0.92 -0.41
C ASP A 154 11.70 2.12 -1.39
N GLY A 155 11.54 3.33 -0.87
CA GLY A 155 11.61 4.56 -1.65
C GLY A 155 10.43 4.79 -2.60
N ARG A 156 9.27 4.17 -2.36
CA ARG A 156 8.05 4.37 -3.18
C ARG A 156 7.60 5.83 -3.25
N ILE A 157 7.77 6.59 -2.18
CA ILE A 157 7.42 8.02 -2.14
C ILE A 157 8.70 8.80 -1.90
N ARG A 158 9.10 9.62 -2.88
CA ARG A 158 10.33 10.43 -2.78
C ARG A 158 10.00 11.91 -2.71
N CYS A 159 10.45 12.57 -1.65
CA CYS A 159 10.43 14.03 -1.56
C CYS A 159 11.73 14.55 -2.19
N LEU A 160 11.64 15.26 -3.32
CA LEU A 160 12.80 15.73 -4.11
C LEU A 160 13.68 16.71 -3.34
N ASN A 161 13.12 17.34 -2.32
CA ASN A 161 13.74 18.34 -1.47
C ASN A 161 13.52 18.02 0.02
N ALA A 162 13.56 16.74 0.37
CA ALA A 162 13.52 16.33 1.76
C ALA A 162 14.68 17.03 2.52
N PRO A 163 14.43 17.61 3.71
CA PRO A 163 15.53 18.05 4.56
C PRO A 163 16.45 16.85 4.85
N ALA A 164 17.77 17.10 4.91
CA ALA A 164 18.74 16.07 5.27
C ALA A 164 18.29 15.39 6.59
N PRO A 165 18.44 14.05 6.71
CA PRO A 165 18.10 13.39 7.95
C PRO A 165 18.87 14.06 9.09
N ALA A 166 18.17 14.46 10.15
CA ALA A 166 18.82 14.93 11.36
C ALA A 166 19.72 13.78 11.85
N GLY A 167 21.03 14.01 11.82
CA GLY A 167 22.05 13.05 12.23
C GLY A 167 21.98 12.70 13.70
#